data_AF-A0A562IJG5-F1
#
_entry.id   AF-A0A562IJG5-F1
#
_cell.length_a   1.000
_cell.length_b   1.000
_cell.length_c   1.000
_cell.angle_alpha   90.00
_cell.angle_beta   90.00
_cell.angle_gamma   90.00
#
_symmetry.space_group_name_H-M   'P 1'
#
loop_
_entity.id
_entity.type
_entity.pdbx_description
1 polymer ?
#
loop_
_entity_poly.entity_id
_entity_poly.type
_entity_poly.pdbx_seq_one_letter_code
_entity_poly.pdbx_strand_id
1 'polypeptide(L)'
;MRLVVVLLVVSIALSVLATVAGLAGHAVPLRANQILILLVAIGYGWVIRRLRNGSATAYRRVRIVSVAGFVAAAGQLVLGGHPAWLRTVEAVQLAVLAALIVAVNRPIVRAAFPAVPDERPHNRRAALALAVLAPLCAEVSLGTVPLRMAWAWLIFAPIYAAGTLALREILRRTGGGYGNLLLLGVAYGLVEEGLVLQSLTSPHLYGAAGWSPRLLGVNTAYTELNLVYHAVFSVAVPVIVVEYLFSRHGTAPYLRRGGVIAAGVIAVLGALLLRMSVPPSEDPGYTMPLTAGVVIALLAAAVTLLALRVPLHPARRRAAPPIPLIAVAAAVAAFGFLALIWPFGGAEQPLFTHGTWSLLPMAAGALIVAGLLYAAWTVAWTTRDLAAAAIGALLGHTLFGLVGNAQTLTDRLFLGGVAGLTALFGAAVLRRPPGRTNAQLIDA
;
A
#
# COMPACT_ATOMS: atom_id res chain seq x y z
N MET A 1 -36.95 1.27 -1.58
CA MET A 1 -36.69 2.47 -0.73
C MET A 1 -37.12 2.29 0.71
N ARG A 2 -38.38 1.92 1.00
CA ARG A 2 -38.89 1.72 2.37
C ARG A 2 -38.01 0.79 3.20
N LEU A 3 -37.62 -0.37 2.65
CA LEU A 3 -36.69 -1.31 3.30
C LEU A 3 -35.32 -0.70 3.65
N VAL A 4 -34.73 0.11 2.76
CA VAL A 4 -33.45 0.79 3.00
C VAL A 4 -33.56 1.79 4.15
N VAL A 5 -34.66 2.54 4.20
CA VAL A 5 -34.91 3.49 5.29
C VAL A 5 -35.11 2.75 6.62
N VAL A 6 -35.85 1.64 6.63
CA VAL A 6 -36.06 0.82 7.83
C VAL A 6 -34.74 0.24 8.33
N LEU A 7 -33.94 -0.39 7.46
CA LEU A 7 -32.63 -0.96 7.84
C LEU A 7 -31.66 0.12 8.35
N LEU A 8 -31.69 1.31 7.75
CA LEU A 8 -30.88 2.44 8.21
C LEU A 8 -31.30 2.89 9.61
N VAL A 9 -32.62 3.04 9.86
CA VAL A 9 -33.15 3.42 11.19
C VAL A 9 -32.82 2.37 12.25
N VAL A 10 -33.00 1.08 11.94
CA VAL A 10 -32.67 -0.02 12.86
C VAL A 10 -31.19 -0.08 13.16
N SER A 11 -30.32 0.09 12.15
CA SER A 11 -28.87 0.15 12.34
C SER A 11 -28.46 1.27 13.30
N ILE A 12 -29.09 2.45 13.18
CA ILE A 12 -28.83 3.60 14.05
C ILE A 12 -29.29 3.30 15.48
N ALA A 13 -30.51 2.77 15.65
CA ALA A 13 -31.04 2.45 16.97
C ALA A 13 -30.14 1.46 17.72
N LEU A 14 -29.63 0.44 17.03
CA LEU A 14 -28.68 -0.53 17.60
C LEU A 14 -27.32 0.11 17.93
N SER A 15 -26.81 1.00 17.06
CA SER A 15 -25.55 1.71 17.31
C SER A 15 -25.65 2.62 18.54
N VAL A 16 -26.77 3.33 18.71
CA VAL A 16 -27.03 4.18 19.88
C VAL A 16 -27.16 3.32 21.13
N LEU A 17 -27.91 2.22 21.06
CA LEU A 17 -28.07 1.28 22.18
C LEU A 17 -26.72 0.72 22.63
N ALA A 18 -25.89 0.24 21.70
CA ALA A 18 -24.56 -0.29 22.00
C ALA A 18 -23.63 0.77 22.61
N THR A 19 -23.69 2.01 22.10
CA THR A 19 -22.90 3.13 22.63
C THR A 19 -23.32 3.49 24.06
N VAL A 20 -24.63 3.62 24.32
CA VAL A 20 -25.18 3.93 25.65
C VAL A 20 -24.87 2.81 26.65
N ALA A 21 -25.01 1.56 26.21
CA ALA A 21 -24.67 0.37 27.00
C ALA A 21 -23.18 0.31 27.38
N GLY A 22 -22.28 0.53 26.42
CA GLY A 22 -20.83 0.54 26.66
C GLY A 22 -20.40 1.65 27.63
N LEU A 23 -21.00 2.84 27.48
CA LEU A 23 -20.77 3.99 28.35
C LEU A 23 -21.36 3.82 29.76
N ALA A 24 -22.41 3.03 29.94
CA ALA A 24 -22.93 2.73 31.27
C ALA A 24 -21.99 1.79 32.06
N GLY A 25 -21.16 0.99 31.37
CA GLY A 25 -20.18 0.10 31.98
C GLY A 25 -18.84 0.75 32.36
N HIS A 26 -18.53 1.93 31.82
CA HIS A 26 -17.29 2.67 32.08
C HIS A 26 -17.72 4.05 32.57
N ALA A 27 -17.46 4.44 33.83
CA ALA A 27 -17.99 5.66 34.47
C ALA A 27 -17.62 6.98 33.74
N VAL A 28 -18.25 7.26 32.61
CA VAL A 28 -18.01 8.40 31.72
C VAL A 28 -19.23 9.34 31.80
N PRO A 29 -19.04 10.66 31.91
CA PRO A 29 -20.14 11.61 32.13
C PRO A 29 -21.16 11.64 30.98
N LEU A 30 -22.43 11.37 31.32
CA LEU A 30 -23.56 11.20 30.40
C LEU A 30 -23.88 12.42 29.50
N ARG A 31 -23.51 13.64 29.90
CA ARG A 31 -23.95 14.89 29.24
C ARG A 31 -23.35 15.12 27.84
N ALA A 32 -22.08 14.79 27.62
CA ALA A 32 -21.43 14.99 26.31
C ALA A 32 -21.93 13.98 25.26
N ASN A 33 -22.26 12.76 25.69
CA ASN A 33 -22.69 11.67 24.82
C ASN A 33 -24.14 11.83 24.35
N GLN A 34 -25.03 12.43 25.16
CA GLN A 34 -26.40 12.74 24.77
C GLN A 34 -26.46 13.76 23.61
N ILE A 35 -25.59 14.77 23.65
CA ILE A 35 -25.47 15.77 22.57
C ILE A 35 -24.99 15.11 21.28
N LEU A 36 -23.97 14.24 21.36
CA LEU A 36 -23.47 13.51 20.20
C LEU A 36 -24.53 12.57 19.60
N ILE A 37 -25.26 11.83 20.42
CA ILE A 37 -26.36 10.94 20.00
C ILE A 37 -27.48 11.74 19.31
N LEU A 38 -27.86 12.90 19.86
CA LEU A 38 -28.85 13.81 19.27
C LEU A 38 -28.37 14.39 17.93
N LEU A 39 -27.11 14.84 17.84
CA LEU A 39 -26.53 15.36 16.60
C LEU A 39 -26.45 14.28 15.52
N VAL A 40 -26.09 13.05 15.89
CA VAL A 40 -26.09 11.90 15.00
C VAL A 40 -27.51 11.56 14.53
N ALA A 41 -28.50 11.53 15.44
CA ALA A 41 -29.90 11.31 15.09
C ALA A 41 -30.48 12.38 14.15
N ILE A 42 -30.18 13.67 14.39
CA ILE A 42 -30.58 14.79 13.54
C ILE A 42 -29.91 14.68 12.16
N GLY A 43 -28.61 14.38 12.13
CA GLY A 43 -27.84 14.17 10.90
C GLY A 43 -28.43 13.05 10.04
N TYR A 44 -28.84 11.94 10.65
CA TYR A 44 -29.49 10.84 9.94
C TYR A 44 -30.91 11.16 9.48
N GLY A 45 -31.71 11.91 10.26
CA GLY A 45 -33.01 12.40 9.82
C GLY A 45 -32.91 13.30 8.58
N TRP A 46 -31.82 14.07 8.46
CA TRP A 46 -31.51 14.86 7.27
C TRP A 46 -31.07 13.98 6.08
N VAL A 47 -30.24 12.96 6.30
CA VAL A 47 -29.84 11.99 5.28
C VAL A 47 -31.03 11.19 4.73
N ILE A 48 -31.95 10.74 5.60
CA ILE A 48 -33.18 10.03 5.21
C ILE A 48 -34.09 10.93 4.37
N ARG A 49 -34.26 12.20 4.78
CA ARG A 49 -35.01 13.18 3.97
C ARG A 49 -34.38 13.36 2.59
N ARG A 50 -33.06 13.54 2.51
CA ARG A 50 -32.36 13.68 1.21
C ARG A 50 -32.41 12.42 0.34
N LEU A 51 -32.36 11.23 0.96
CA LEU A 51 -32.57 9.95 0.28
C LEU A 51 -33.98 9.86 -0.33
N ARG A 52 -35.01 10.22 0.44
CA ARG A 52 -36.40 10.24 -0.05
C ARG A 52 -36.59 11.24 -1.20
N ASN A 53 -35.83 12.33 -1.19
CA ASN A 53 -35.86 13.36 -2.23
C ASN A 53 -34.97 13.05 -3.45
N GLY A 54 -34.47 11.81 -3.62
CA GLY A 54 -33.72 11.44 -4.81
C GLY A 54 -32.24 11.88 -4.84
N SER A 55 -31.66 12.33 -3.72
CA SER A 55 -30.27 12.82 -3.71
C SER A 55 -29.25 11.68 -3.89
N ALA A 56 -28.59 11.65 -5.05
CA ALA A 56 -27.48 10.72 -5.33
C ALA A 56 -26.31 10.86 -4.33
N THR A 57 -26.06 12.07 -3.82
CA THR A 57 -25.04 12.32 -2.79
C THR A 57 -25.40 11.68 -1.45
N ALA A 58 -26.67 11.78 -1.03
CA ALA A 58 -27.14 11.13 0.20
C ALA A 58 -27.11 9.60 0.07
N TYR A 59 -27.54 9.07 -1.08
CA TYR A 59 -27.43 7.65 -1.41
C TYR A 59 -25.99 7.14 -1.35
N ARG A 60 -25.03 7.91 -1.91
CA ARG A 60 -23.61 7.57 -1.84
C ARG A 60 -23.07 7.58 -0.41
N ARG A 61 -23.44 8.58 0.39
CA ARG A 61 -23.04 8.65 1.81
C ARG A 61 -23.56 7.45 2.58
N VAL A 62 -24.81 7.04 2.36
CA VAL A 62 -25.41 5.86 3.01
C VAL A 62 -24.66 4.58 2.65
N ARG A 63 -24.24 4.40 1.38
CA ARG A 63 -23.39 3.26 0.98
C ARG A 63 -22.04 3.25 1.70
N ILE A 64 -21.38 4.41 1.78
CA ILE A 64 -20.06 4.52 2.42
C ILE A 64 -20.19 4.26 3.92
N VAL A 65 -21.14 4.91 4.58
CA VAL A 65 -21.37 4.79 6.02
C VAL A 65 -21.83 3.38 6.39
N SER A 66 -22.63 2.70 5.58
CA SER A 66 -23.03 1.32 5.87
C SER A 66 -21.85 0.34 5.81
N VAL A 67 -20.92 0.52 4.86
CA VAL A 67 -19.71 -0.31 4.77
C VAL A 67 -18.73 0.04 5.90
N ALA A 68 -18.50 1.32 6.16
CA ALA A 68 -17.62 1.75 7.26
C ALA A 68 -18.16 1.30 8.63
N GLY A 69 -19.47 1.42 8.85
CA GLY A 69 -20.14 0.94 10.05
C GLY A 69 -20.06 -0.59 10.17
N PHE A 70 -20.17 -1.33 9.06
CA PHE A 70 -20.02 -2.78 9.06
C PHE A 70 -18.62 -3.20 9.49
N VAL A 71 -17.59 -2.57 8.93
CA VAL A 71 -16.19 -2.80 9.32
C VAL A 71 -15.97 -2.47 10.79
N ALA A 72 -16.45 -1.32 11.26
CA ALA A 72 -16.28 -0.90 12.64
C ALA A 72 -16.95 -1.88 13.61
N ALA A 73 -18.20 -2.29 13.32
CA ALA A 73 -18.93 -3.27 14.12
C ALA A 73 -18.25 -4.65 14.10
N ALA A 74 -17.71 -5.08 12.95
CA ALA A 74 -16.97 -6.33 12.83
C ALA A 74 -15.67 -6.28 13.64
N GLY A 75 -14.93 -5.17 13.58
CA GLY A 75 -13.74 -4.95 14.38
C GLY A 75 -14.05 -4.98 15.87
N GLN A 76 -15.13 -4.33 16.32
CA GLN A 76 -15.56 -4.37 17.71
C GLN A 76 -15.95 -5.77 18.18
N LEU A 77 -16.64 -6.55 17.35
CA LEU A 77 -17.03 -7.92 17.71
C LEU A 77 -15.84 -8.86 17.85
N VAL A 78 -14.80 -8.66 17.02
CA VAL A 78 -13.58 -9.49 17.02
C VAL A 78 -12.59 -9.07 18.11
N LEU A 79 -12.48 -7.77 18.38
CA LEU A 79 -11.45 -7.19 19.26
C LEU A 79 -11.97 -6.77 20.64
N GLY A 80 -13.29 -6.71 20.83
CA GLY A 80 -13.92 -6.17 22.03
C GLY A 80 -14.11 -7.21 23.14
N GLY A 81 -13.69 -6.85 24.36
CA GLY A 81 -13.99 -7.59 25.59
C GLY A 81 -15.42 -7.39 26.12
N HIS A 82 -16.41 -7.24 25.24
CA HIS A 82 -17.77 -6.88 25.63
C HIS A 82 -18.55 -8.07 26.25
N PRO A 83 -19.44 -7.80 27.23
CA PRO A 83 -20.29 -8.84 27.82
C PRO A 83 -21.18 -9.52 26.77
N ALA A 84 -21.56 -10.78 27.01
CA ALA A 84 -22.21 -11.63 26.02
C ALA A 84 -23.47 -11.01 25.38
N TRP A 85 -24.28 -10.29 26.17
CA TRP A 85 -25.49 -9.62 25.67
C TRP A 85 -25.17 -8.47 24.71
N LEU A 86 -24.08 -7.72 24.93
CA LEU A 86 -23.65 -6.62 24.07
C LEU A 86 -23.06 -7.15 22.76
N ARG A 87 -22.34 -8.28 22.81
CA ARG A 87 -21.91 -9.02 21.61
C ARG A 87 -23.09 -9.50 20.76
N THR A 88 -24.21 -9.89 21.38
CA THR A 88 -25.44 -10.22 20.64
C THR A 88 -26.01 -8.99 19.91
N VAL A 89 -26.03 -7.82 20.56
CA VAL A 89 -26.47 -6.56 19.94
C VAL A 89 -25.56 -6.18 18.77
N GLU A 90 -24.24 -6.30 18.93
CA GLU A 90 -23.25 -6.05 17.87
C GLU A 90 -23.41 -7.02 16.69
N ALA A 91 -23.64 -8.31 16.94
CA ALA A 91 -23.90 -9.30 15.90
C ALA A 91 -25.19 -8.99 15.11
N VAL A 92 -26.26 -8.58 15.79
CA VAL A 92 -27.51 -8.12 15.15
C VAL A 92 -27.25 -6.85 14.33
N GLN A 93 -26.48 -5.90 14.86
CA GLN A 93 -26.10 -4.69 14.14
C GLN A 93 -25.32 -5.01 12.86
N LEU A 94 -24.39 -5.96 12.93
CA LEU A 94 -23.59 -6.43 11.80
C LEU A 94 -24.46 -7.09 10.72
N ALA A 95 -25.44 -7.90 11.12
CA ALA A 95 -26.44 -8.48 10.20
C ALA A 95 -27.32 -7.40 9.54
N VAL A 96 -27.76 -6.40 10.30
CA VAL A 96 -28.55 -5.26 9.77
C VAL A 96 -27.73 -4.42 8.79
N LEU A 97 -26.45 -4.17 9.09
CA LEU A 97 -25.53 -3.45 8.20
C LEU A 97 -25.24 -4.24 6.93
N ALA A 98 -25.05 -5.56 7.02
CA ALA A 98 -24.94 -6.43 5.85
C ALA A 98 -26.20 -6.38 4.99
N ALA A 99 -27.38 -6.49 5.60
CA ALA A 99 -28.67 -6.37 4.91
C ALA A 99 -28.84 -4.98 4.26
N LEU A 100 -28.37 -3.91 4.92
CA LEU A 100 -28.39 -2.55 4.37
C LEU A 100 -27.45 -2.43 3.16
N ILE A 101 -26.23 -2.99 3.23
CA ILE A 101 -25.30 -3.04 2.10
C ILE A 101 -25.94 -3.76 0.91
N VAL A 102 -26.57 -4.91 1.13
CA VAL A 102 -27.27 -5.66 0.06
C VAL A 102 -28.43 -4.85 -0.51
N ALA A 103 -29.29 -4.29 0.36
CA ALA A 103 -30.48 -3.54 -0.04
C ALA A 103 -30.13 -2.29 -0.85
N VAL A 104 -29.10 -1.56 -0.43
CA VAL A 104 -28.66 -0.32 -1.10
C VAL A 104 -27.97 -0.64 -2.43
N ASN A 105 -27.35 -1.82 -2.59
CA ASN A 105 -26.72 -2.24 -3.85
C ASN A 105 -27.67 -2.93 -4.86
N ARG A 106 -28.94 -3.16 -4.51
CA ARG A 106 -29.90 -3.77 -5.45
C ARG A 106 -30.04 -2.94 -6.74
N PRO A 107 -30.15 -3.57 -7.93
CA PRO A 107 -30.26 -2.86 -9.21
C PRO A 107 -31.38 -1.81 -9.24
N ILE A 108 -32.54 -2.16 -8.70
CA ILE A 108 -33.73 -1.29 -8.62
C ILE A 108 -33.44 -0.03 -7.78
N VAL A 109 -32.69 -0.15 -6.68
CA VAL A 109 -32.37 0.98 -5.81
C VAL A 109 -31.28 1.85 -6.44
N ARG A 110 -30.29 1.23 -7.10
CA ARG A 110 -29.25 1.95 -7.86
C ARG A 110 -29.82 2.76 -9.02
N ALA A 111 -30.81 2.21 -9.72
CA ALA A 111 -31.48 2.88 -10.84
C ALA A 111 -32.20 4.18 -10.41
N ALA A 112 -32.71 4.22 -9.17
CA ALA A 112 -33.39 5.40 -8.62
C ALA A 112 -32.43 6.56 -8.27
N PHE A 113 -31.11 6.32 -8.24
CA PHE A 113 -30.09 7.34 -7.97
C PHE A 113 -28.97 7.24 -8.99
N PRO A 114 -29.22 7.64 -10.25
CA PRO A 114 -28.22 7.57 -11.31
C PRO A 114 -26.97 8.34 -10.87
N ALA A 115 -25.81 7.69 -11.05
CA ALA A 115 -24.54 8.31 -10.72
C ALA A 115 -24.33 9.49 -11.67
N VAL A 116 -24.02 10.66 -11.11
CA VAL A 116 -23.47 11.76 -11.91
C VAL A 116 -22.24 11.21 -12.63
N PRO A 117 -22.21 11.22 -13.99
CA PRO A 117 -21.07 10.74 -14.74
C PRO A 117 -19.80 11.46 -14.28
N ASP A 118 -18.80 10.70 -13.85
CA ASP A 118 -17.45 11.24 -13.62
C ASP A 118 -16.75 11.16 -14.98
N GLU A 119 -16.70 12.29 -15.70
CA GLU A 119 -16.14 12.43 -17.04
C GLU A 119 -14.64 12.15 -17.11
N ARG A 120 -13.98 11.99 -15.95
CA ARG A 120 -12.55 11.70 -15.88
C ARG A 120 -12.23 10.38 -16.58
N PRO A 121 -11.13 10.34 -17.36
CA PRO A 121 -10.66 9.11 -18.00
C PRO A 121 -10.41 8.05 -16.93
N HIS A 122 -10.73 6.80 -17.26
CA HIS A 122 -10.52 5.65 -16.37
C HIS A 122 -10.04 4.44 -17.17
N ASN A 123 -9.28 3.56 -16.53
CA ASN A 123 -8.81 2.32 -17.12
C ASN A 123 -8.80 1.21 -16.09
N ARG A 124 -9.88 0.42 -16.07
CA ARG A 124 -10.04 -0.70 -15.12
C ARG A 124 -9.01 -1.80 -15.34
N ARG A 125 -8.57 -2.02 -16.59
CA ARG A 125 -7.56 -3.03 -16.91
C ARG A 125 -6.19 -2.62 -16.36
N ALA A 126 -5.81 -1.36 -16.51
CA ALA A 126 -4.58 -0.84 -15.92
C ALA A 126 -4.62 -0.88 -14.38
N ALA A 127 -5.75 -0.49 -13.77
CA ALA A 127 -5.94 -0.58 -12.33
C ALA A 127 -5.82 -2.02 -11.81
N LEU A 128 -6.45 -2.99 -12.48
CA LEU A 128 -6.37 -4.41 -12.11
C LEU A 128 -4.96 -4.96 -12.31
N ALA A 129 -4.29 -4.60 -13.42
CA ALA A 129 -2.91 -4.99 -13.68
C ALA A 129 -1.98 -4.47 -12.56
N LEU A 130 -2.14 -3.22 -12.12
CA LEU A 130 -1.37 -2.68 -11.00
C LEU A 130 -1.69 -3.38 -9.68
N ALA A 131 -2.97 -3.64 -9.41
CA ALA A 131 -3.41 -4.34 -8.20
C ALA A 131 -2.84 -5.77 -8.11
N VAL A 132 -2.60 -6.44 -9.23
CA VAL A 132 -1.96 -7.77 -9.27
C VAL A 132 -0.44 -7.64 -9.21
N LEU A 133 0.14 -6.73 -10.00
CA LEU A 133 1.59 -6.63 -10.13
C LEU A 133 2.27 -6.10 -8.87
N ALA A 134 1.65 -5.17 -8.14
CA ALA A 134 2.23 -4.59 -6.93
C ALA A 134 2.60 -5.65 -5.87
N PRO A 135 1.69 -6.52 -5.39
CA PRO A 135 2.07 -7.58 -4.45
C PRO A 135 3.00 -8.64 -5.08
N LEU A 136 2.98 -8.85 -6.40
CA LEU A 136 3.88 -9.81 -7.05
C LEU A 136 5.33 -9.31 -6.99
N CYS A 137 5.53 -8.02 -7.27
CA CYS A 137 6.81 -7.35 -7.16
C CYS A 137 7.29 -7.21 -5.70
N ALA A 138 6.37 -6.97 -4.77
CA ALA A 138 6.72 -6.72 -3.37
C ALA A 138 7.08 -7.98 -2.59
N GLU A 139 6.46 -9.13 -2.84
CA GLU A 139 6.64 -10.33 -2.00
C GLU A 139 7.08 -11.55 -2.80
N VAL A 140 6.30 -11.89 -3.83
CA VAL A 140 6.44 -13.19 -4.52
C VAL A 140 7.73 -13.29 -5.32
N SER A 141 8.17 -12.19 -5.93
CA SER A 141 9.42 -12.18 -6.70
C SER A 141 10.68 -12.22 -5.83
N LEU A 142 10.63 -11.79 -4.57
CA LEU A 142 11.77 -11.90 -3.66
C LEU A 142 11.85 -13.27 -2.97
N GLY A 143 10.72 -13.97 -2.86
CA GLY A 143 10.64 -15.26 -2.18
C GLY A 143 10.78 -15.17 -0.66
N THR A 144 10.54 -14.00 -0.06
CA THR A 144 10.48 -13.78 1.40
C THR A 144 9.38 -14.62 2.05
N VAL A 145 8.28 -14.83 1.32
CA VAL A 145 7.21 -15.75 1.68
C VAL A 145 7.38 -17.03 0.87
N PRO A 146 7.80 -18.15 1.49
CA PRO A 146 7.97 -19.43 0.79
C PRO A 146 6.65 -19.90 0.17
N LEU A 147 6.70 -20.72 -0.89
CA LEU A 147 5.49 -21.09 -1.63
C LEU A 147 4.45 -21.85 -0.77
N ARG A 148 4.90 -22.59 0.25
CA ARG A 148 4.02 -23.23 1.24
C ARG A 148 3.15 -22.24 2.02
N MET A 149 3.56 -20.98 2.10
CA MET A 149 2.85 -19.87 2.74
C MET A 149 2.19 -18.95 1.71
N ALA A 150 1.94 -19.42 0.48
CA ALA A 150 1.27 -18.62 -0.55
C ALA A 150 -0.09 -18.05 -0.10
N TRP A 151 -0.75 -18.65 0.90
CA TRP A 151 -1.96 -18.12 1.52
C TRP A 151 -1.75 -16.75 2.18
N ALA A 152 -0.54 -16.44 2.65
CA ALA A 152 -0.20 -15.16 3.28
C ALA A 152 -0.34 -13.98 2.29
N TRP A 153 -0.33 -14.26 0.99
CA TRP A 153 -0.74 -13.32 -0.05
C TRP A 153 -2.09 -12.65 0.27
N LEU A 154 -3.06 -13.36 0.86
CA LEU A 154 -4.36 -12.79 1.22
C LEU A 154 -4.25 -11.71 2.31
N ILE A 155 -3.18 -11.75 3.11
CA ILE A 155 -2.90 -10.77 4.17
C ILE A 155 -2.19 -9.55 3.57
N PHE A 156 -1.14 -9.76 2.77
CA PHE A 156 -0.31 -8.67 2.24
C PHE A 156 -0.92 -7.99 1.00
N ALA A 157 -1.59 -8.74 0.12
CA ALA A 157 -2.08 -8.20 -1.14
C ALA A 157 -3.01 -6.99 -1.00
N PRO A 158 -3.93 -6.90 -0.02
CA PRO A 158 -4.78 -5.72 0.13
C PRO A 158 -4.00 -4.41 0.32
N ILE A 159 -2.95 -4.39 1.16
CA ILE A 159 -2.17 -3.18 1.39
C ILE A 159 -1.32 -2.82 0.16
N TYR A 160 -0.65 -3.79 -0.45
CA TYR A 160 0.19 -3.54 -1.62
C TYR A 160 -0.64 -3.16 -2.85
N ALA A 161 -1.69 -3.93 -3.16
CA ALA A 161 -2.53 -3.69 -4.32
C ALA A 161 -3.25 -2.34 -4.21
N ALA A 162 -3.95 -2.11 -3.10
CA ALA A 162 -4.78 -0.93 -2.95
C ALA A 162 -3.98 0.30 -2.51
N GLY A 163 -2.92 0.12 -1.71
CA GLY A 163 -2.00 1.17 -1.30
C GLY A 163 -1.22 1.75 -2.47
N THR A 164 -0.56 0.90 -3.28
CA THR A 164 0.17 1.34 -4.47
C THR A 164 -0.77 2.00 -5.49
N LEU A 165 -1.98 1.45 -5.69
CA LEU A 165 -2.98 2.05 -6.56
C LEU A 165 -3.47 3.41 -6.03
N ALA A 166 -3.71 3.56 -4.73
CA ALA A 166 -4.11 4.81 -4.11
C ALA A 166 -3.01 5.88 -4.22
N LEU A 167 -1.76 5.53 -3.90
CA LEU A 167 -0.62 6.44 -4.01
C LEU A 167 -0.43 6.93 -5.45
N ARG A 168 -0.46 6.02 -6.42
CA ARG A 168 -0.40 6.35 -7.84
C ARG A 168 -1.53 7.30 -8.25
N GLU A 169 -2.76 7.03 -7.82
CA GLU A 169 -3.91 7.87 -8.14
C GLU A 169 -3.80 9.28 -7.53
N ILE A 170 -3.33 9.40 -6.29
CA ILE A 170 -3.13 10.69 -5.62
C ILE A 170 -2.02 11.47 -6.33
N LEU A 171 -0.89 10.81 -6.62
CA LEU A 171 0.25 11.40 -7.31
C LEU A 171 -0.13 11.95 -8.69
N ARG A 172 -0.78 11.14 -9.52
CA ARG A 172 -1.13 11.56 -10.89
C ARG A 172 -2.20 12.66 -10.91
N ARG A 173 -3.04 12.75 -9.88
CA ARG A 173 -4.00 13.86 -9.71
C ARG A 173 -3.35 15.16 -9.24
N THR A 174 -2.16 15.07 -8.64
CA THR A 174 -1.38 16.22 -8.18
C THR A 174 -0.29 16.63 -9.16
N GLY A 175 -0.17 15.92 -10.30
CA GLY A 175 0.80 16.23 -11.36
C GLY A 175 2.22 15.77 -11.06
N GLY A 176 2.44 14.95 -10.02
CA GLY A 176 3.79 14.53 -9.62
C GLY A 176 4.45 13.52 -10.58
N GLY A 177 5.78 13.57 -10.65
CA GLY A 177 6.63 12.69 -11.48
C GLY A 177 7.08 11.40 -10.80
N TYR A 178 7.99 10.64 -11.44
CA TYR A 178 8.51 9.40 -10.86
C TYR A 178 9.42 9.62 -9.64
N GLY A 179 10.12 10.76 -9.53
CA GLY A 179 10.86 11.12 -8.31
C GLY A 179 9.92 11.29 -7.10
N ASN A 180 8.78 11.95 -7.32
CA ASN A 180 7.71 12.05 -6.31
C ASN A 180 7.12 10.68 -5.96
N LEU A 181 7.01 9.76 -6.93
CA LEU A 181 6.57 8.39 -6.68
C LEU A 181 7.51 7.62 -5.75
N LEU A 182 8.84 7.77 -5.93
CA LEU A 182 9.83 7.16 -5.04
C LEU A 182 9.69 7.68 -3.60
N LEU A 183 9.49 8.99 -3.42
CA LEU A 183 9.23 9.55 -2.09
C LEU A 183 7.94 9.01 -1.47
N LEU A 184 6.86 8.88 -2.25
CA LEU A 184 5.63 8.25 -1.76
C LEU A 184 5.84 6.79 -1.37
N GLY A 185 6.72 6.07 -2.05
CA GLY A 185 7.09 4.71 -1.67
C GLY A 185 7.97 4.64 -0.41
N VAL A 186 8.83 5.62 -0.15
CA VAL A 186 9.50 5.77 1.16
C VAL A 186 8.48 6.04 2.27
N ALA A 187 7.51 6.93 2.03
CA ALA A 187 6.43 7.17 2.99
C ALA A 187 5.57 5.93 3.24
N TYR A 188 5.32 5.14 2.18
CA TYR A 188 4.65 3.84 2.28
C TYR A 188 5.44 2.88 3.17
N GLY A 189 6.76 2.73 2.95
CA GLY A 189 7.62 1.91 3.81
C GLY A 189 7.67 2.38 5.26
N LEU A 190 7.70 3.70 5.52
CA LEU A 190 7.63 4.24 6.88
C LEU A 190 6.31 3.89 7.59
N VAL A 191 5.19 3.90 6.86
CA VAL A 191 3.88 3.53 7.41
C VAL A 191 3.81 2.02 7.62
N GLU A 192 4.16 1.22 6.62
CA GLU A 192 4.05 -0.23 6.67
C GLU A 192 5.05 -0.82 7.69
N GLU A 193 6.34 -0.61 7.51
CA GLU A 193 7.37 -1.17 8.39
C GLU A 193 7.36 -0.49 9.77
N GLY A 194 7.20 0.83 9.80
CA GLY A 194 7.32 1.61 11.02
C GLY A 194 6.08 1.57 11.91
N LEU A 195 4.91 1.89 11.36
CA LEU A 195 3.68 2.04 12.16
C LEU A 195 2.85 0.75 12.22
N VAL A 196 2.74 0.04 11.09
CA VAL A 196 1.89 -1.14 10.94
C VAL A 196 2.59 -2.39 11.47
N LEU A 197 3.80 -2.69 11.00
CA LEU A 197 4.56 -3.86 11.44
C LEU A 197 5.39 -3.59 12.69
N GLN A 198 5.80 -2.34 12.92
CA GLN A 198 6.72 -1.94 13.98
C GLN A 198 8.12 -2.58 13.86
N SER A 199 8.44 -3.14 12.69
CA SER A 199 9.69 -3.81 12.35
C SER A 199 10.91 -2.89 12.44
N LEU A 200 10.72 -1.57 12.23
CA LEU A 200 11.82 -0.61 12.33
C LEU A 200 12.35 -0.45 13.75
N THR A 201 11.57 -0.82 14.78
CA THR A 201 11.95 -0.61 16.19
C THR A 201 11.86 -1.87 17.04
N SER A 202 11.18 -2.89 16.55
CA SER A 202 11.02 -4.17 17.24
C SER A 202 12.37 -4.84 17.50
N PRO A 203 12.59 -5.40 18.71
CA PRO A 203 13.79 -6.16 19.03
C PRO A 203 13.81 -7.58 18.44
N HIS A 204 12.65 -8.16 18.09
CA HIS A 204 12.56 -9.58 17.73
C HIS A 204 11.98 -9.84 16.34
N LEU A 205 11.17 -8.93 15.80
CA LEU A 205 10.50 -9.11 14.53
C LEU A 205 11.54 -9.29 13.42
N TYR A 206 11.48 -10.45 12.76
CA TYR A 206 12.43 -10.91 11.73
C TYR A 206 13.91 -11.00 12.15
N GLY A 207 14.22 -10.91 13.44
CA GLY A 207 15.61 -10.82 13.92
C GLY A 207 16.35 -9.57 13.46
N ALA A 208 15.64 -8.56 12.95
CA ALA A 208 16.20 -7.36 12.32
C ALA A 208 17.12 -6.55 13.24
N ALA A 209 16.90 -6.62 14.56
CA ALA A 209 17.74 -5.96 15.55
C ALA A 209 19.19 -6.49 15.59
N GLY A 210 19.42 -7.73 15.14
CA GLY A 210 20.73 -8.35 15.09
C GLY A 210 21.57 -7.98 13.86
N TRP A 211 20.95 -7.40 12.82
CA TRP A 211 21.61 -7.19 11.53
C TRP A 211 22.74 -6.15 11.63
N SER A 212 22.57 -5.08 12.41
CA SER A 212 23.54 -3.99 12.50
C SER A 212 23.30 -3.18 13.78
N PRO A 213 24.29 -2.42 14.30
CA PRO A 213 24.09 -1.55 15.45
C PRO A 213 22.86 -0.64 15.30
N ARG A 214 22.00 -0.67 16.33
CA ARG A 214 20.78 0.14 16.40
C ARG A 214 21.13 1.57 16.78
N LEU A 215 20.57 2.54 16.06
CA LEU A 215 20.69 3.96 16.35
C LEU A 215 19.33 4.49 16.76
N LEU A 216 19.25 5.16 17.91
CA LEU A 216 17.99 5.70 18.46
C LEU A 216 16.87 4.65 18.59
N GLY A 217 17.23 3.38 18.82
CA GLY A 217 16.28 2.27 18.90
C GLY A 217 15.75 1.78 17.54
N VAL A 218 16.32 2.25 16.43
CA VAL A 218 15.93 1.83 15.07
C VAL A 218 16.85 0.72 14.56
N ASN A 219 16.27 -0.29 13.91
CA ASN A 219 16.98 -1.37 13.23
C ASN A 219 17.58 -0.82 11.92
N THR A 220 18.82 -0.33 11.98
CA THR A 220 19.42 0.55 10.96
C THR A 220 19.55 -0.10 9.59
N ALA A 221 20.22 -1.25 9.49
CA ALA A 221 20.35 -2.01 8.23
C ALA A 221 18.98 -2.41 7.65
N TYR A 222 18.08 -2.89 8.50
CA TYR A 222 16.72 -3.26 8.10
C TYR A 222 15.93 -2.05 7.58
N THR A 223 16.06 -0.89 8.22
CA THR A 223 15.40 0.35 7.82
C THR A 223 15.93 0.84 6.48
N GLU A 224 17.25 0.88 6.31
CA GLU A 224 17.89 1.25 5.04
C GLU A 224 17.40 0.37 3.90
N LEU A 225 17.44 -0.95 4.09
CA LEU A 225 16.99 -1.90 3.09
C LEU A 225 15.52 -1.72 2.77
N ASN A 226 14.63 -1.74 3.77
CA ASN A 226 13.19 -1.80 3.52
C ASN A 226 12.59 -0.49 3.01
N LEU A 227 13.13 0.68 3.41
CA LEU A 227 12.64 1.94 2.85
C LEU A 227 12.97 2.08 1.36
N VAL A 228 14.17 1.64 0.94
CA VAL A 228 14.54 1.58 -0.48
C VAL A 228 13.73 0.50 -1.20
N TYR A 229 13.56 -0.65 -0.57
CA TYR A 229 12.79 -1.77 -1.08
C TYR A 229 11.36 -1.36 -1.43
N HIS A 230 10.65 -0.76 -0.48
CA HIS A 230 9.27 -0.32 -0.67
C HIS A 230 9.15 0.80 -1.71
N ALA A 231 10.11 1.73 -1.73
CA ALA A 231 10.17 2.78 -2.74
C ALA A 231 10.26 2.20 -4.16
N VAL A 232 11.14 1.23 -4.36
CA VAL A 232 11.45 0.67 -5.68
C VAL A 232 10.49 -0.46 -6.06
N PHE A 233 10.44 -1.54 -5.29
CA PHE A 233 9.78 -2.79 -5.68
C PHE A 233 8.30 -2.83 -5.35
N SER A 234 7.88 -2.27 -4.21
CA SER A 234 6.47 -2.25 -3.82
C SER A 234 5.66 -1.18 -4.57
N VAL A 235 6.30 -0.05 -4.93
CA VAL A 235 5.62 1.11 -5.52
C VAL A 235 6.11 1.44 -6.93
N ALA A 236 7.37 1.82 -7.13
CA ALA A 236 7.80 2.40 -8.40
C ALA A 236 7.80 1.40 -9.57
N VAL A 237 8.40 0.23 -9.40
CA VAL A 237 8.49 -0.84 -10.42
C VAL A 237 7.11 -1.22 -10.95
N PRO A 238 6.12 -1.63 -10.13
CA PRO A 238 4.83 -2.05 -10.65
C PRO A 238 4.08 -0.90 -11.33
N VAL A 239 4.19 0.34 -10.84
CA VAL A 239 3.59 1.51 -11.49
C VAL A 239 4.22 1.80 -12.85
N ILE A 240 5.56 1.82 -12.94
CA ILE A 240 6.30 2.08 -14.17
C ILE A 240 5.97 1.01 -15.22
N VAL A 241 5.97 -0.27 -14.83
CA VAL A 241 5.66 -1.37 -15.75
C VAL A 241 4.23 -1.25 -16.27
N VAL A 242 3.25 -0.96 -15.41
CA VAL A 242 1.85 -0.80 -15.85
C VAL A 242 1.67 0.44 -16.72
N GLU A 243 2.28 1.58 -16.39
CA GLU A 243 2.21 2.78 -17.22
C GLU A 243 2.86 2.57 -18.59
N TYR A 244 3.90 1.75 -18.68
CA TYR A 244 4.48 1.33 -19.95
C TYR A 244 3.57 0.39 -20.74
N LEU A 245 2.98 -0.62 -20.09
CA LEU A 245 2.04 -1.57 -20.72
C LEU A 245 0.79 -0.87 -21.27
N PHE A 246 0.33 0.17 -20.57
CA PHE A 246 -0.82 0.99 -20.93
C PHE A 246 -0.38 2.38 -21.41
N SER A 247 0.69 2.47 -22.19
CA SER A 247 1.28 3.74 -22.65
C SER A 247 0.30 4.67 -23.36
N ARG A 248 -0.71 4.13 -24.07
CA ARG A 248 -1.80 4.92 -24.68
C ARG A 248 -2.66 5.68 -23.65
N HIS A 249 -2.74 5.18 -22.42
CA HIS A 249 -3.41 5.85 -21.30
C HIS A 249 -2.46 6.76 -20.52
N GLY A 250 -1.16 6.51 -20.62
CA GLY A 250 -0.10 7.31 -20.01
C GLY A 250 -0.26 7.47 -18.50
N THR A 251 0.02 8.68 -18.02
CA THR A 251 -0.04 9.06 -16.60
C THR A 251 -1.45 9.47 -16.16
N ALA A 252 -2.46 9.41 -17.03
CA ALA A 252 -3.83 9.76 -16.67
C ALA A 252 -4.38 8.85 -15.54
N PRO A 253 -5.27 9.36 -14.67
CA PRO A 253 -5.93 8.55 -13.64
C PRO A 253 -6.57 7.27 -14.21
N TYR A 254 -6.44 6.16 -13.49
CA TYR A 254 -7.07 4.87 -13.81
C TYR A 254 -8.45 4.76 -13.17
N LEU A 255 -8.65 5.39 -12.01
CA LEU A 255 -9.87 5.28 -11.24
C LEU A 255 -10.70 6.57 -11.30
N ARG A 256 -12.00 6.42 -11.07
CA ARG A 256 -12.87 7.55 -10.72
C ARG A 256 -12.73 7.90 -9.25
N ARG A 257 -13.29 9.03 -8.79
CA ARG A 257 -13.21 9.43 -7.36
C ARG A 257 -13.66 8.32 -6.40
N GLY A 258 -14.71 7.57 -6.77
CA GLY A 258 -15.20 6.44 -5.96
C GLY A 258 -14.22 5.27 -5.87
N GLY A 259 -13.46 5.01 -6.95
CA GLY A 259 -12.44 3.97 -6.96
C GLY A 259 -11.25 4.34 -6.09
N VAL A 260 -10.82 5.61 -6.10
CA VAL A 260 -9.74 6.08 -5.21
C VAL A 260 -10.13 5.94 -3.74
N ILE A 261 -11.35 6.32 -3.38
CA ILE A 261 -11.85 6.14 -2.01
C ILE A 261 -11.86 4.65 -1.63
N ALA A 262 -12.36 3.78 -2.53
CA ALA A 262 -12.36 2.35 -2.28
C ALA A 262 -10.94 1.78 -2.11
N ALA A 263 -9.99 2.20 -2.95
CA ALA A 263 -8.59 1.80 -2.81
C ALA A 263 -7.99 2.27 -1.48
N GLY A 264 -8.23 3.53 -1.07
CA GLY A 264 -7.79 4.02 0.23
C GLY A 264 -8.38 3.25 1.42
N VAL A 265 -9.67 2.93 1.37
CA VAL A 265 -10.32 2.10 2.40
C VAL A 265 -9.71 0.70 2.43
N ILE A 266 -9.54 0.04 1.28
CA ILE A 266 -8.95 -1.31 1.21
C ILE A 266 -7.51 -1.29 1.73
N ALA A 267 -6.73 -0.25 1.41
CA ALA A 267 -5.36 -0.11 1.90
C ALA A 267 -5.31 0.00 3.43
N VAL A 268 -6.19 0.81 4.04
CA VAL A 268 -6.30 0.94 5.51
C VAL A 268 -6.74 -0.38 6.14
N LEU A 269 -7.70 -1.10 5.54
CA LEU A 269 -8.12 -2.42 6.02
C LEU A 269 -6.99 -3.45 5.90
N GLY A 270 -6.23 -3.42 4.81
CA GLY A 270 -5.04 -4.26 4.63
C GLY A 270 -3.96 -3.97 5.66
N ALA A 271 -3.69 -2.70 5.94
CA ALA A 271 -2.76 -2.28 6.99
C ALA A 271 -3.22 -2.75 8.38
N LEU A 272 -4.53 -2.63 8.69
CA LEU A 272 -5.05 -3.15 9.94
C LEU A 272 -4.95 -4.68 10.02
N LEU A 273 -5.27 -5.37 8.92
CA LEU A 273 -5.14 -6.82 8.84
C LEU A 273 -3.69 -7.26 9.11
N LEU A 274 -2.70 -6.56 8.54
CA LEU A 274 -1.29 -6.80 8.82
C LEU A 274 -0.93 -6.52 10.27
N ARG A 275 -1.32 -5.36 10.81
CA ARG A 275 -1.05 -4.96 12.20
C ARG A 275 -1.57 -5.99 13.21
N MET A 276 -2.71 -6.61 12.92
CA MET A 276 -3.39 -7.58 13.77
C MET A 276 -2.94 -9.02 13.55
N SER A 277 -2.16 -9.30 12.51
CA SER A 277 -1.70 -10.65 12.19
C SER A 277 -0.20 -10.81 12.46
N VAL A 278 0.65 -10.02 11.81
CA VAL A 278 2.09 -10.24 11.77
C VAL A 278 2.79 -9.87 13.08
N PRO A 279 2.67 -8.65 13.64
CA PRO A 279 3.39 -8.34 14.87
C PRO A 279 2.99 -9.22 16.07
N PRO A 280 1.70 -9.55 16.30
CA PRO A 280 1.34 -10.47 17.38
C PRO A 280 1.91 -11.88 17.24
N SER A 281 2.21 -12.34 16.02
CA SER A 281 2.83 -13.65 15.79
C SER A 281 4.36 -13.62 15.85
N GLU A 282 4.98 -12.57 15.30
CA GLU A 282 6.44 -12.48 15.14
C GLU A 282 7.16 -11.78 16.31
N ASP A 283 6.48 -10.89 17.04
CA ASP A 283 7.01 -10.24 18.25
C ASP A 283 5.91 -10.02 19.32
N PRO A 284 5.44 -11.12 19.96
CA PRO A 284 4.32 -11.06 20.88
C PRO A 284 4.58 -10.15 22.07
N GLY A 285 3.67 -9.21 22.31
CA GLY A 285 3.72 -8.29 23.46
C GLY A 285 4.57 -7.04 23.25
N TYR A 286 5.26 -6.90 22.12
CA TYR A 286 5.97 -5.68 21.80
C TYR A 286 5.00 -4.50 21.57
N THR A 287 5.34 -3.37 22.17
CA THR A 287 4.67 -2.10 21.95
C THR A 287 5.70 -1.05 21.60
N MET A 288 5.60 -0.50 20.38
CA MET A 288 6.45 0.59 19.95
C MET A 288 6.34 1.79 20.92
N PRO A 289 7.48 2.38 21.36
CA PRO A 289 7.47 3.61 22.16
C PRO A 289 6.70 4.72 21.46
N LEU A 290 5.87 5.47 22.21
CA LEU A 290 5.05 6.55 21.67
C LEU A 290 5.89 7.59 20.90
N THR A 291 7.06 7.93 21.43
CA THR A 291 7.99 8.87 20.79
C THR A 291 8.44 8.38 19.42
N ALA A 292 8.81 7.11 19.28
CA ALA A 292 9.16 6.51 17.99
C ALA A 292 7.97 6.52 17.02
N GLY A 293 6.77 6.16 17.49
CA GLY A 293 5.56 6.20 16.69
C GLY A 293 5.21 7.60 16.18
N VAL A 294 5.33 8.62 17.03
CA VAL A 294 5.11 10.02 16.65
C VAL A 294 6.15 10.48 15.63
N VAL A 295 7.43 10.19 15.85
CA VAL A 295 8.51 10.58 14.93
C VAL A 295 8.31 9.93 13.55
N ILE A 296 8.07 8.62 13.50
CA ILE A 296 7.83 7.90 12.25
C ILE A 296 6.59 8.46 11.53
N ALA A 297 5.50 8.74 12.25
CA ALA A 297 4.30 9.33 11.67
C ALA A 297 4.55 10.73 11.10
N LEU A 298 5.31 11.57 11.81
CA LEU A 298 5.71 12.89 11.35
C LEU A 298 6.62 12.82 10.12
N LEU A 299 7.58 11.90 10.10
CA LEU A 299 8.45 11.67 8.93
C LEU A 299 7.64 11.19 7.72
N ALA A 300 6.75 10.20 7.90
CA ALA A 300 5.88 9.72 6.83
C ALA A 300 4.98 10.84 6.28
N ALA A 301 4.42 11.68 7.15
CA ALA A 301 3.63 12.84 6.77
C ALA A 301 4.47 13.89 6.03
N ALA A 302 5.66 14.22 6.54
CA ALA A 302 6.55 15.19 5.94
C ALA A 302 7.00 14.75 4.53
N VAL A 303 7.42 13.49 4.38
CA VAL A 303 7.81 12.91 3.08
C VAL A 303 6.63 12.87 2.11
N THR A 304 5.44 12.51 2.59
CA THR A 304 4.22 12.54 1.76
C THR A 304 3.90 13.95 1.29
N LEU A 305 3.95 14.93 2.20
CA LEU A 305 3.70 16.34 1.86
C LEU A 305 4.73 16.86 0.86
N LEU A 306 6.02 16.57 1.07
CA LEU A 306 7.09 16.89 0.13
C LEU A 306 6.80 16.29 -1.25
N ALA A 307 6.47 15.00 -1.30
CA ALA A 307 6.17 14.29 -2.53
C ALA A 307 4.94 14.85 -3.28
N LEU A 308 3.94 15.39 -2.58
CA LEU A 308 2.71 15.91 -3.19
C LEU A 308 2.76 17.42 -3.49
N ARG A 309 3.67 18.17 -2.87
CA ARG A 309 3.71 19.63 -2.96
C ARG A 309 4.91 20.16 -3.74
N VAL A 310 6.03 19.44 -3.72
CA VAL A 310 7.26 19.88 -4.39
C VAL A 310 7.45 19.03 -5.63
N PRO A 311 7.22 19.56 -6.84
CA PRO A 311 7.43 18.81 -8.05
C PRO A 311 8.94 18.54 -8.22
N LEU A 312 9.31 17.26 -8.28
CA LEU A 312 10.69 16.87 -8.50
C LEU A 312 10.91 16.73 -10.01
N HIS A 313 11.35 17.83 -10.62
CA HIS A 313 11.75 17.86 -12.02
C HIS A 313 13.26 17.61 -12.12
N PRO A 314 13.70 16.49 -12.74
CA PRO A 314 15.12 16.22 -12.91
C PRO A 314 15.82 17.33 -13.69
N ALA A 315 17.05 17.67 -13.30
CA ALA A 315 17.92 18.52 -14.09
C ALA A 315 18.51 17.73 -15.27
N ARG A 316 17.70 17.54 -16.32
CA ARG A 316 18.04 16.75 -17.50
C ARG A 316 19.15 17.42 -18.29
N ARG A 317 20.33 16.80 -18.34
CA ARG A 317 21.49 17.35 -19.06
C ARG A 317 22.18 16.34 -19.97
N ARG A 318 21.91 15.04 -19.79
CA ARG A 318 22.61 13.95 -20.49
C ARG A 318 21.64 12.99 -21.17
N ALA A 319 22.03 12.47 -22.32
CA ALA A 319 21.29 11.42 -23.00
C ALA A 319 21.31 10.11 -22.18
N ALA A 320 20.23 9.33 -22.29
CA ALA A 320 20.16 8.02 -21.65
C ALA A 320 21.16 7.04 -22.27
N PRO A 321 21.81 6.17 -21.48
CA PRO A 321 22.61 5.08 -22.00
C PRO A 321 21.77 4.09 -22.84
N PRO A 322 22.40 3.18 -23.58
CA PRO A 322 21.69 2.12 -24.29
C PRO A 322 20.79 1.30 -23.35
N ILE A 323 19.57 1.00 -23.81
CA ILE A 323 18.54 0.32 -23.00
C ILE A 323 19.02 -1.03 -22.39
N PRO A 324 19.77 -1.90 -23.09
CA PRO A 324 20.31 -3.11 -22.48
C PRO A 324 21.24 -2.82 -21.29
N LEU A 325 22.08 -1.78 -21.40
CA LEU A 325 22.97 -1.37 -20.31
C LEU A 325 22.18 -0.85 -19.11
N ILE A 326 21.10 -0.08 -19.35
CA ILE A 326 20.20 0.37 -18.28
C ILE A 326 19.60 -0.82 -17.54
N ALA A 327 19.07 -1.81 -18.26
CA ALA A 327 18.47 -2.99 -17.65
C ALA A 327 19.49 -3.81 -16.85
N VAL A 328 20.68 -4.06 -17.40
CA VAL A 328 21.74 -4.80 -16.72
C VAL A 328 22.26 -4.03 -15.50
N ALA A 329 22.51 -2.72 -15.62
CA ALA A 329 22.97 -1.90 -14.51
C ALA A 329 21.95 -1.86 -13.38
N ALA A 330 20.65 -1.75 -13.70
CA ALA A 330 19.58 -1.80 -12.70
C ALA A 330 19.50 -3.18 -12.03
N ALA A 331 19.68 -4.27 -12.78
CA ALA A 331 19.73 -5.63 -12.22
C ALA A 331 20.91 -5.82 -11.27
N VAL A 332 22.11 -5.40 -11.68
CA VAL A 332 23.32 -5.49 -10.85
C VAL A 332 23.20 -4.61 -9.62
N ALA A 333 22.67 -3.39 -9.75
CA ALA A 333 22.45 -2.49 -8.62
C ALA A 333 21.44 -3.05 -7.61
N ALA A 334 20.32 -3.60 -8.10
CA ALA A 334 19.30 -4.23 -7.24
C ALA A 334 19.85 -5.47 -6.51
N PHE A 335 20.50 -6.38 -7.24
CA PHE A 335 21.13 -7.57 -6.65
C PHE A 335 22.21 -7.18 -5.65
N GLY A 336 23.11 -6.26 -6.03
CA GLY A 336 24.20 -5.78 -5.18
C GLY A 336 23.69 -5.11 -3.91
N PHE A 337 22.69 -4.23 -4.01
CA PHE A 337 22.08 -3.59 -2.84
C PHE A 337 21.52 -4.61 -1.85
N LEU A 338 20.76 -5.60 -2.33
CA LEU A 338 20.22 -6.66 -1.50
C LEU A 338 21.33 -7.54 -0.91
N ALA A 339 22.28 -7.98 -1.71
CA ALA A 339 23.39 -8.82 -1.26
C ALA A 339 24.31 -8.14 -0.25
N LEU A 340 24.43 -6.80 -0.31
CA LEU A 340 25.20 -6.05 0.68
C LEU A 340 24.51 -6.03 2.04
N ILE A 341 23.20 -5.74 2.08
CA ILE A 341 22.52 -5.41 3.35
C ILE A 341 21.69 -6.59 3.91
N TRP A 342 21.04 -7.38 3.07
CA TRP A 342 20.22 -8.51 3.51
C TRP A 342 21.11 -9.66 4.00
N PRO A 343 21.00 -10.14 5.25
CA PRO A 343 21.75 -11.32 5.67
C PRO A 343 21.24 -12.58 4.97
N PHE A 344 22.11 -13.29 4.26
CA PHE A 344 21.78 -14.54 3.56
C PHE A 344 22.90 -15.57 3.69
N GLY A 345 22.63 -16.82 3.34
CA GLY A 345 23.66 -17.87 3.31
C GLY A 345 24.26 -18.20 4.69
N GLY A 346 23.48 -18.05 5.76
CA GLY A 346 23.93 -18.27 7.13
C GLY A 346 24.58 -17.05 7.80
N ALA A 347 24.66 -15.91 7.12
CA ALA A 347 25.09 -14.66 7.73
C ALA A 347 24.06 -14.15 8.75
N GLU A 348 24.53 -13.69 9.91
CA GLU A 348 23.69 -12.98 10.90
C GLU A 348 23.62 -11.47 10.62
N GLN A 349 24.60 -10.94 9.87
CA GLN A 349 24.76 -9.52 9.56
C GLN A 349 25.07 -9.29 8.07
N PRO A 350 24.85 -8.07 7.54
CA PRO A 350 25.19 -7.64 6.19
C PRO A 350 26.56 -8.16 5.72
N LEU A 351 26.60 -8.81 4.56
CA LEU A 351 27.82 -9.31 3.92
C LEU A 351 28.77 -10.10 4.85
N PHE A 352 28.22 -10.92 5.76
CA PHE A 352 29.02 -11.73 6.72
C PHE A 352 29.95 -10.90 7.62
N THR A 353 29.63 -9.62 7.82
CA THR A 353 30.35 -8.75 8.76
C THR A 353 29.96 -9.07 10.22
N HIS A 354 30.63 -8.45 11.18
CA HIS A 354 30.32 -8.60 12.60
C HIS A 354 30.42 -7.28 13.35
N GLY A 355 29.49 -7.05 14.28
CA GLY A 355 29.45 -5.86 15.11
C GLY A 355 29.27 -4.59 14.28
N THR A 356 30.14 -3.61 14.49
CA THR A 356 30.11 -2.31 13.79
C THR A 356 30.60 -2.37 12.34
N TRP A 357 31.25 -3.46 11.92
CA TRP A 357 31.71 -3.62 10.54
C TRP A 357 30.56 -3.72 9.52
N SER A 358 29.34 -4.05 9.99
CA SER A 358 28.11 -4.02 9.19
C SER A 358 27.76 -2.63 8.64
N LEU A 359 28.35 -1.56 9.17
CA LEU A 359 28.21 -0.20 8.63
C LEU A 359 28.91 -0.04 7.26
N LEU A 360 29.91 -0.85 6.92
CA LEU A 360 30.58 -0.80 5.62
C LEU A 360 29.70 -1.25 4.45
N PRO A 361 29.07 -2.45 4.47
CA PRO A 361 28.15 -2.83 3.41
C PRO A 361 26.91 -1.93 3.34
N MET A 362 26.44 -1.40 4.49
CA MET A 362 25.42 -0.35 4.51
C MET A 362 25.88 0.90 3.75
N ALA A 363 27.06 1.45 4.06
CA ALA A 363 27.60 2.60 3.33
C ALA A 363 27.74 2.32 1.82
N ALA A 364 28.15 1.12 1.43
CA ALA A 364 28.19 0.71 0.02
C ALA A 364 26.79 0.66 -0.62
N GLY A 365 25.78 0.17 0.10
CA GLY A 365 24.38 0.21 -0.31
C GLY A 365 23.87 1.63 -0.51
N ALA A 366 24.12 2.52 0.46
CA ALA A 366 23.80 3.94 0.37
C ALA A 366 24.46 4.62 -0.86
N LEU A 367 25.71 4.27 -1.18
CA LEU A 367 26.40 4.78 -2.38
C LEU A 367 25.76 4.30 -3.68
N ILE A 368 25.28 3.06 -3.75
CA ILE A 368 24.49 2.57 -4.89
C ILE A 368 23.24 3.44 -5.07
N VAL A 369 22.49 3.67 -3.99
CA VAL A 369 21.27 4.50 -4.02
C VAL A 369 21.60 5.94 -4.44
N ALA A 370 22.65 6.54 -3.89
CA ALA A 370 23.10 7.88 -4.28
C ALA A 370 23.47 7.95 -5.77
N GLY A 371 24.17 6.95 -6.30
CA GLY A 371 24.50 6.85 -7.72
C GLY A 371 23.25 6.74 -8.61
N LEU A 372 22.27 5.95 -8.20
CA LEU A 372 20.98 5.82 -8.89
C LEU A 372 20.19 7.13 -8.87
N LEU A 373 20.14 7.82 -7.73
CA LEU A 373 19.48 9.12 -7.61
C LEU A 373 20.18 10.19 -8.45
N TYR A 374 21.51 10.19 -8.49
CA TYR A 374 22.29 11.07 -9.34
C TYR A 374 22.01 10.82 -10.84
N ALA A 375 21.94 9.55 -11.26
CA ALA A 375 21.55 9.19 -12.62
C ALA A 375 20.10 9.59 -12.93
N ALA A 376 19.17 9.33 -12.00
CA ALA A 376 17.77 9.74 -12.10
C ALA A 376 17.63 11.26 -12.29
N TRP A 377 18.48 12.05 -11.63
CA TRP A 377 18.47 13.51 -11.70
C TRP A 377 19.10 14.08 -12.97
N THR A 378 20.17 13.46 -13.49
CA THR A 378 21.00 14.04 -14.56
C THR A 378 20.69 13.54 -15.97
N VAL A 379 20.07 12.36 -16.07
CA VAL A 379 19.78 11.70 -17.36
C VAL A 379 18.36 12.03 -17.83
N ALA A 380 18.20 12.23 -19.14
CA ALA A 380 16.91 12.41 -19.80
C ALA A 380 16.25 11.05 -20.04
N TRP A 381 15.55 10.55 -19.03
CA TRP A 381 14.84 9.26 -19.09
C TRP A 381 13.57 9.32 -19.92
N THR A 382 13.41 8.41 -20.86
CA THR A 382 12.11 8.12 -21.50
C THR A 382 11.34 7.07 -20.69
N THR A 383 10.03 6.94 -20.92
CA THR A 383 9.20 5.88 -20.32
C THR A 383 9.75 4.48 -20.61
N ARG A 384 10.39 4.32 -21.78
CA ARG A 384 10.99 3.04 -22.18
C ARG A 384 12.25 2.73 -21.37
N ASP A 385 13.08 3.73 -21.11
CA ASP A 385 14.29 3.59 -20.30
C ASP A 385 13.93 3.24 -18.86
N LEU A 386 12.91 3.90 -18.30
CA LEU A 386 12.38 3.59 -16.96
C LEU A 386 11.79 2.18 -16.90
N ALA A 387 11.07 1.74 -17.93
CA ALA A 387 10.55 0.37 -17.98
C ALA A 387 11.68 -0.66 -18.03
N ALA A 388 12.75 -0.40 -18.80
CA ALA A 388 13.92 -1.27 -18.83
C ALA A 388 14.66 -1.31 -17.48
N ALA A 389 14.81 -0.16 -16.82
CA ALA A 389 15.38 -0.08 -15.48
C ALA A 389 14.52 -0.86 -14.46
N ALA A 390 13.19 -0.70 -14.49
CA ALA A 390 12.28 -1.38 -13.59
C ALA A 390 12.29 -2.91 -13.78
N ILE A 391 12.29 -3.38 -15.04
CA ILE A 391 12.36 -4.82 -15.34
C ILE A 391 13.73 -5.38 -14.98
N GLY A 392 14.81 -4.65 -15.26
CA GLY A 392 16.17 -5.01 -14.86
C GLY A 392 16.30 -5.14 -13.35
N ALA A 393 15.87 -4.13 -12.61
CA ALA A 393 15.85 -4.15 -11.15
C ALA A 393 15.04 -5.33 -10.60
N LEU A 394 13.83 -5.58 -11.13
CA LEU A 394 13.00 -6.72 -10.72
C LEU A 394 13.67 -8.07 -11.00
N LEU A 395 14.39 -8.19 -12.13
CA LEU A 395 15.16 -9.39 -12.44
C LEU A 395 16.30 -9.59 -11.44
N GLY A 396 17.12 -8.56 -11.17
CA GLY A 396 18.19 -8.62 -10.19
C GLY A 396 17.70 -8.96 -8.78
N HIS A 397 16.57 -8.37 -8.39
CA HIS A 397 15.84 -8.67 -7.16
C HIS A 397 15.38 -10.13 -7.09
N THR A 398 14.78 -10.66 -8.15
CA THR A 398 14.34 -12.07 -8.20
C THR A 398 15.52 -13.04 -8.17
N LEU A 399 16.61 -12.69 -8.85
CA LEU A 399 17.84 -13.49 -8.83
C LEU A 399 18.48 -13.50 -7.44
N PHE A 400 18.42 -12.39 -6.70
CA PHE A 400 18.81 -12.40 -5.29
C PHE A 400 17.91 -13.34 -4.49
N GLY A 401 16.59 -13.26 -4.63
CA GLY A 401 15.65 -14.16 -3.96
C GLY A 401 15.93 -15.64 -4.23
N LEU A 402 16.28 -15.98 -5.47
CA LEU A 402 16.63 -17.34 -5.89
C LEU A 402 17.86 -17.88 -5.13
N VAL A 403 18.84 -17.02 -4.84
CA VAL A 403 20.08 -17.38 -4.16
C VAL A 403 19.95 -17.30 -2.64
N GLY A 404 19.34 -16.22 -2.13
CA GLY A 404 19.31 -15.87 -0.72
C GLY A 404 18.11 -16.42 0.06
N ASN A 405 16.93 -16.49 -0.57
CA ASN A 405 15.67 -16.78 0.13
C ASN A 405 15.05 -18.13 -0.23
N ALA A 406 15.40 -18.72 -1.36
CA ALA A 406 14.83 -19.99 -1.82
C ALA A 406 15.30 -21.18 -0.94
N GLN A 407 14.39 -21.69 -0.11
CA GLN A 407 14.68 -22.76 0.86
C GLN A 407 14.58 -24.16 0.25
N THR A 408 13.64 -24.37 -0.66
CA THR A 408 13.37 -25.69 -1.26
C THR A 408 13.64 -25.71 -2.76
N LEU A 409 13.75 -26.90 -3.35
CA LEU A 409 13.81 -27.04 -4.81
C LEU A 409 12.58 -26.40 -5.49
N THR A 410 11.39 -26.55 -4.88
CA THR A 410 10.16 -25.95 -5.40
C THR A 410 10.23 -24.42 -5.42
N ASP A 411 10.73 -23.79 -4.34
CA ASP A 411 10.92 -22.33 -4.30
C ASP A 411 11.91 -21.87 -5.38
N ARG A 412 13.00 -22.63 -5.59
CA ARG A 412 14.00 -22.33 -6.63
C ARG A 412 13.42 -22.43 -8.03
N LEU A 413 12.66 -23.48 -8.32
CA LEU A 413 12.00 -23.65 -9.62
C LEU A 413 10.96 -22.54 -9.86
N PHE A 414 10.20 -22.18 -8.83
CA PHE A 414 9.23 -21.10 -8.89
C PHE A 414 9.89 -19.75 -9.19
N LEU A 415 10.88 -19.34 -8.39
CA LEU A 415 11.60 -18.08 -8.57
C LEU A 415 12.40 -18.06 -9.88
N GLY A 416 12.99 -19.19 -10.28
CA GLY A 416 13.62 -19.34 -11.59
C GLY A 416 12.63 -19.12 -12.74
N GLY A 417 11.41 -19.62 -12.61
CA GLY A 417 10.31 -19.35 -13.54
C GLY A 417 9.93 -17.87 -13.59
N VAL A 418 9.78 -17.21 -12.43
CA VAL A 418 9.50 -15.78 -12.33
C VAL A 418 10.62 -14.94 -12.96
N ALA A 419 11.88 -15.28 -12.71
CA ALA A 419 13.05 -14.62 -13.31
C ALA A 419 13.05 -14.81 -14.84
N GLY A 420 12.78 -16.02 -15.32
CA GLY A 420 12.68 -16.32 -16.75
C GLY A 420 11.57 -15.52 -17.44
N LEU A 421 10.38 -15.46 -16.85
CA LEU A 421 9.25 -14.65 -17.36
C LEU A 421 9.59 -13.16 -17.37
N THR A 422 10.25 -12.65 -16.32
CA THR A 422 10.70 -11.25 -16.23
C THR A 422 11.73 -10.93 -17.32
N ALA A 423 12.69 -11.83 -17.57
CA ALA A 423 13.68 -11.68 -18.63
C ALA A 423 13.06 -11.73 -20.02
N LEU A 424 12.13 -12.66 -20.28
CA LEU A 424 11.39 -12.75 -21.54
C LEU A 424 10.56 -11.49 -21.81
N PHE A 425 9.88 -11.00 -20.78
CA PHE A 425 9.15 -9.73 -20.85
C PHE A 425 10.08 -8.56 -21.14
N GLY A 426 11.23 -8.48 -20.45
CA GLY A 426 12.27 -7.49 -20.70
C GLY A 426 12.78 -7.52 -22.13
N ALA A 427 13.10 -8.70 -22.66
CA ALA A 427 13.51 -8.87 -24.05
C ALA A 427 12.45 -8.38 -25.05
N ALA A 428 11.16 -8.62 -24.76
CA ALA A 428 10.07 -8.08 -25.57
C ALA A 428 10.02 -6.53 -25.54
N VAL A 429 10.28 -5.92 -24.38
CA VAL A 429 10.40 -4.45 -24.23
C VAL A 429 11.59 -3.90 -25.03
N LEU A 430 12.72 -4.60 -25.03
CA LEU A 430 13.92 -4.23 -25.81
C LEU A 430 13.70 -4.36 -27.33
N ARG A 431 12.87 -5.30 -27.77
CA ARG A 431 12.61 -5.55 -29.20
C ARG A 431 11.56 -4.64 -29.84
N ARG A 432 10.69 -4.00 -29.06
CA ARG A 432 9.70 -3.06 -29.62
C ARG A 432 10.43 -1.90 -30.31
N PRO A 433 10.20 -1.60 -31.60
CA PRO A 433 10.78 -0.41 -32.20
C PRO A 433 10.29 0.83 -31.43
N PRO A 434 11.08 1.91 -31.34
CA PRO A 434 10.60 3.16 -30.76
C PRO A 434 9.37 3.61 -31.57
N GLY A 435 8.18 3.38 -31.02
CA GLY A 435 6.95 3.85 -31.63
C GLY A 435 7.02 5.36 -31.76
N ARG A 436 6.62 5.90 -32.92
CA ARG A 436 6.35 7.32 -33.15
C ARG A 436 5.29 7.79 -32.16
N THR A 437 5.63 8.08 -30.91
CA THR A 437 4.69 8.66 -29.92
C THR A 437 5.34 9.22 -28.65
N ASN A 438 6.66 9.41 -28.60
CA ASN A 438 7.34 9.90 -27.37
C ASN A 438 8.04 11.25 -27.49
N ALA A 439 7.85 11.99 -28.60
CA ALA A 439 8.49 13.30 -28.80
C ALA A 439 7.63 14.50 -28.36
N GLN A 440 6.41 14.33 -27.83
CA GLN A 440 5.48 15.45 -27.62
C GLN A 440 4.65 15.44 -26.32
N LEU A 441 5.11 14.77 -25.25
CA LEU A 441 4.40 14.80 -23.95
C LEU A 441 5.23 15.41 -22.81
N ILE A 442 6.16 16.31 -23.11
CA ILE A 442 6.96 17.01 -22.09
C ILE A 442 6.68 18.52 -22.02
N ASP A 443 5.90 19.10 -22.94
CA ASP A 443 5.54 20.53 -22.94
C ASP A 443 4.03 20.80 -22.84
N ALA A 444 3.31 20.11 -21.95
CA ALA A 444 1.93 20.47 -21.60
C ALA A 444 1.62 20.32 -20.11
#